data_AF-A0A954FQ12-F1
#
_entry.id   AF-A0A954FQ12-F1
#
_cell.length_a   1.000
_cell.length_b   1.000
_cell.length_c   1.000
_cell.angle_alpha   90.00
_cell.angle_beta   90.00
_cell.angle_gamma   90.00
#
_symmetry.space_group_name_H-M   'P 1'
#
loop_
_entity.id
_entity.type
_entity.pdbx_description
1 polymer ?
#
loop_
_entity_poly.entity_id
_entity_poly.type
_entity_poly.pdbx_seq_one_letter_code
_entity_poly.pdbx_strand_id
1 'polypeptide(L)'
;MTQFMLQPNRWYGWQMIPGYVGERCVPYCCPIRVERIEPLKSGKGILKVAFWNTGYAAGVQGFELDLKLLHRATNYLVAQILYGNADDMERCAVVSHIEFAWVEKFCPELWHNHPPHQYDAASQTSITYYLNAVFGMKF
;
A
#
# COMPACT_ATOMS: atom_id res chain seq x y z
N MET A 1 1.64 -16.91 17.38
CA MET A 1 0.82 -16.15 16.41
C MET A 1 1.76 -15.59 15.37
N THR A 2 1.47 -15.80 14.08
CA THR A 2 2.32 -15.34 12.98
C THR A 2 2.16 -13.83 12.81
N GLN A 3 3.25 -13.07 12.88
CA GLN A 3 3.22 -11.62 12.71
C GLN A 3 3.03 -11.25 11.23
N PHE A 4 2.38 -10.12 10.95
CA PHE A 4 2.18 -9.60 9.60
C PHE A 4 3.52 -9.42 8.89
N MET A 5 3.63 -9.88 7.65
CA MET A 5 4.82 -9.70 6.81
C MET A 5 4.43 -9.24 5.41
N LEU A 6 5.14 -8.23 4.91
CA LEU A 6 5.08 -7.88 3.50
C LEU A 6 5.72 -9.00 2.67
N GLN A 7 5.15 -9.25 1.51
CA GLN A 7 5.62 -10.23 0.54
C GLN A 7 5.64 -9.60 -0.85
N PRO A 8 6.66 -9.91 -1.66
CA PRO A 8 6.67 -9.52 -3.07
C PRO A 8 5.43 -10.03 -3.81
N ASN A 9 5.05 -9.30 -4.85
CA ASN A 9 3.93 -9.59 -5.74
C ASN A 9 2.57 -9.68 -5.05
N ARG A 10 2.39 -9.00 -3.91
CA ARG A 10 1.11 -8.95 -3.18
C ARG A 10 0.58 -7.53 -3.04
N TRP A 11 -0.75 -7.44 -3.01
CA TRP A 11 -1.47 -6.20 -2.77
C TRP A 11 -1.67 -5.93 -1.28
N TYR A 12 -1.56 -4.65 -0.92
CA TYR A 12 -1.75 -4.15 0.44
C TYR A 12 -2.50 -2.83 0.42
N GLY A 13 -3.20 -2.55 1.53
CA GLY A 13 -3.76 -1.23 1.77
C GLY A 13 -2.66 -0.32 2.29
N TRP A 14 -2.46 0.82 1.65
CA TRP A 14 -1.53 1.86 2.09
C TRP A 14 -2.32 3.05 2.60
N GLN A 15 -2.05 3.46 3.84
CA GLN A 15 -2.59 4.69 4.43
C GLN A 15 -1.43 5.53 4.93
N MET A 16 -1.22 6.70 4.34
CA MET A 16 -0.14 7.62 4.70
C MET A 16 -0.68 8.86 5.40
N ILE A 17 -0.09 9.21 6.54
CA ILE A 17 -0.46 10.37 7.36
C ILE A 17 0.79 11.21 7.67
N PRO A 18 0.75 12.54 7.47
CA PRO A 18 -0.28 13.25 6.70
C PRO A 18 -0.22 12.85 5.21
N GLY A 19 -1.38 12.88 4.55
CA GLY A 19 -1.50 12.70 3.10
C GLY A 19 -0.96 13.90 2.31
N TYR A 20 -1.50 14.09 1.11
CA TYR A 20 -1.15 15.22 0.24
C TYR A 20 -2.16 16.38 0.28
N VAL A 21 -3.34 16.14 0.85
CA VAL A 21 -4.47 17.08 0.82
C VAL A 21 -4.98 17.36 2.22
N GLY A 22 -5.80 18.42 2.35
CA GLY A 22 -6.37 18.85 3.62
C GLY A 22 -5.42 19.73 4.44
N GLU A 23 -5.94 20.28 5.54
CA GLU A 23 -5.23 21.28 6.34
C GLU A 23 -4.35 20.69 7.44
N ARG A 24 -4.59 19.42 7.81
CA ARG A 24 -3.96 18.76 8.95
C ARG A 24 -3.50 17.34 8.59
N CYS A 25 -4.36 16.35 8.85
CA CYS A 25 -3.99 14.93 8.80
C CYS A 25 -4.99 14.10 7.98
N VAL A 26 -5.45 14.61 6.83
CA VAL A 26 -6.25 13.77 5.92
C VAL A 26 -5.34 12.69 5.35
N PRO A 27 -5.65 11.40 5.53
CA PRO A 27 -4.80 10.32 5.04
C PRO A 27 -4.86 10.24 3.51
N TYR A 28 -3.72 9.93 2.91
CA TYR A 28 -3.68 9.43 1.53
C TYR A 28 -3.82 7.91 1.56
N CYS A 29 -4.87 7.40 0.90
CA CYS A 29 -5.17 5.97 0.86
C CYS A 29 -5.14 5.44 -0.57
N CYS A 30 -4.42 4.34 -0.79
CA CYS A 30 -4.41 3.64 -2.07
C CYS A 30 -4.05 2.16 -1.88
N PRO A 31 -4.50 1.25 -2.76
CA PRO A 31 -3.83 -0.03 -2.92
C PRO A 31 -2.39 0.15 -3.39
N ILE A 32 -1.48 -0.67 -2.88
CA ILE A 32 -0.12 -0.80 -3.39
C ILE A 32 0.18 -2.27 -3.70
N ARG A 33 0.94 -2.52 -4.75
CA ARG A 33 1.52 -3.85 -5.02
C ARG A 33 2.99 -3.82 -4.63
N VAL A 34 3.37 -4.59 -3.62
CA VAL A 34 4.77 -4.66 -3.19
C VAL A 34 5.55 -5.49 -4.19
N GLU A 35 6.65 -4.95 -4.69
CA GLU A 35 7.51 -5.59 -5.69
C GLU A 35 8.77 -6.17 -5.06
N ARG A 36 9.39 -5.44 -4.12
CA ARG A 36 10.61 -5.87 -3.44
C ARG A 36 10.62 -5.38 -2.00
N ILE A 37 11.13 -6.22 -1.10
CA ILE A 37 11.40 -5.87 0.30
C ILE A 37 12.83 -6.26 0.61
N GLU A 38 13.62 -5.33 1.14
CA GLU A 38 15.01 -5.55 1.51
C GLU A 38 15.27 -5.00 2.91
N PRO A 39 15.55 -5.85 3.92
CA PRO A 39 16.01 -5.37 5.20
C PRO A 39 17.42 -4.77 5.08
N LEU A 40 17.60 -3.52 5.50
CA LEU A 40 18.90 -2.83 5.39
C LEU A 40 19.94 -3.29 6.43
N LYS A 41 19.59 -4.24 7.32
CA LYS A 41 20.47 -4.82 8.36
C LYS A 41 21.21 -3.79 9.22
N SER A 42 20.66 -2.58 9.37
CA SER A 42 21.27 -1.47 10.12
C SER A 42 21.07 -1.54 11.64
N GLY A 43 20.39 -2.59 12.14
CA GLY A 43 19.95 -2.69 13.54
C GLY A 43 18.79 -1.75 13.92
N LYS A 44 18.36 -0.84 13.02
CA LYS A 44 17.33 0.17 13.27
C LYS A 44 15.91 -0.24 12.85
N GLY A 45 15.71 -1.48 12.43
CA GLY A 45 14.40 -1.97 11.96
C GLY A 45 13.93 -1.33 10.64
N ILE A 46 14.85 -0.98 9.75
CA ILE A 46 14.55 -0.32 8.47
C ILE A 46 14.42 -1.35 7.35
N LEU A 47 13.32 -1.24 6.60
CA LEU A 47 13.06 -2.00 5.37
C LEU A 47 13.06 -1.03 4.19
N LYS A 48 13.83 -1.35 3.16
CA LYS A 48 13.69 -0.73 1.86
C LYS A 48 12.59 -1.46 1.09
N VAL A 49 11.54 -0.75 0.70
CA VAL A 49 10.36 -1.33 0.04
C VAL A 49 10.15 -0.66 -1.30
N ALA A 50 10.17 -1.47 -2.35
CA ALA A 50 9.73 -1.05 -3.68
C ALA A 50 8.30 -1.52 -3.92
N PHE A 51 7.44 -0.62 -4.41
CA PHE A 51 6.04 -0.94 -4.66
C PHE A 51 5.47 -0.08 -5.79
N TRP A 52 4.43 -0.62 -6.41
CA TRP A 52 3.61 0.08 -7.39
C TRP A 52 2.38 0.70 -6.70
N ASN A 53 2.13 1.99 -6.92
CA ASN A 53 1.10 2.78 -6.25
C ASN A 53 -0.03 3.14 -7.21
N THR A 54 -1.27 2.71 -6.91
CA THR A 54 -2.41 2.92 -7.81
C THR A 54 -2.84 4.38 -7.94
N GLY A 55 -2.58 5.22 -6.92
CA GLY A 55 -3.09 6.59 -6.88
C GLY A 55 -2.27 7.60 -7.69
N TYR A 56 -1.24 7.14 -8.39
CA TYR A 56 -0.40 7.96 -9.25
C TYR A 56 -0.68 7.69 -10.74
N ALA A 57 -0.47 8.73 -11.56
CA ALA A 57 -0.65 8.65 -13.00
C ALA A 57 0.23 7.56 -13.64
N ALA A 58 -0.24 6.99 -14.75
CA ALA A 58 0.50 5.98 -15.49
C ALA A 58 1.93 6.44 -15.81
N GLY A 59 2.92 5.59 -15.48
CA GLY A 59 4.34 5.88 -15.72
C GLY A 59 5.10 6.51 -14.54
N VAL A 60 4.41 6.91 -13.45
CA VAL A 60 5.05 7.46 -12.22
C VAL A 60 4.61 6.69 -10.95
N GLN A 61 4.27 5.42 -11.11
CA GLN A 61 3.68 4.60 -10.05
C GLN A 61 4.70 3.78 -9.27
N GLY A 62 5.93 3.67 -9.75
CA GLY A 62 7.00 2.94 -9.08
C GLY A 62 7.62 3.79 -7.97
N PHE A 63 7.53 3.32 -6.73
CA PHE A 63 8.13 3.96 -5.57
C PHE A 63 9.15 3.04 -4.92
N GLU A 64 10.21 3.64 -4.38
CA GLU A 64 11.19 2.98 -3.53
C GLU A 64 11.38 3.83 -2.28
N LEU A 65 10.97 3.31 -1.12
CA LEU A 65 10.98 4.03 0.16
C LEU A 65 11.67 3.22 1.24
N ASP A 66 12.39 3.93 2.11
CA ASP A 66 12.91 3.36 3.35
C ASP A 66 11.87 3.53 4.46
N LEU A 67 11.47 2.41 5.06
CA LEU A 67 10.43 2.33 6.08
C LEU A 67 11.05 1.87 7.41
N LYS A 68 11.07 2.74 8.41
CA LYS A 68 11.44 2.36 9.78
C LYS A 68 10.22 1.79 10.49
N LEU A 69 10.26 0.50 10.80
CA LEU A 69 9.17 -0.16 11.51
C LEU A 69 8.99 0.41 12.91
N LEU A 70 7.76 0.83 13.23
CA LEU A 70 7.36 1.32 14.54
C LEU A 70 6.51 0.29 15.29
N HIS A 71 5.63 -0.41 14.57
CA HIS A 71 4.75 -1.42 15.14
C HIS A 71 4.45 -2.52 14.12
N ARG A 72 4.24 -3.75 14.62
CA ARG A 72 3.82 -4.90 13.83
C ARG A 72 2.73 -5.67 14.57
N ALA A 73 1.55 -5.70 13.96
CA ALA A 73 0.41 -6.48 14.43
C ALA A 73 0.25 -7.76 13.59
N THR A 74 -0.84 -8.50 13.79
CA THR A 74 -1.17 -9.70 13.01
C THR A 74 -1.56 -9.36 11.56
N ASN A 75 -2.23 -8.22 11.34
CA ASN A 75 -2.84 -7.88 10.05
C ASN A 75 -2.33 -6.57 9.41
N TYR A 76 -1.41 -5.87 10.09
CA TYR A 76 -0.85 -4.62 9.60
C TYR A 76 0.50 -4.33 10.25
N LEU A 77 1.23 -3.39 9.66
CA LEU A 77 2.38 -2.73 10.26
C LEU A 77 2.20 -1.21 10.22
N VAL A 78 2.90 -0.54 11.13
CA VAL A 78 3.06 0.91 11.13
C VAL A 78 4.54 1.20 10.94
N ALA A 79 4.86 2.08 10.00
CA ALA A 79 6.22 2.49 9.74
C ALA A 79 6.33 4.00 9.54
N GLN A 80 7.43 4.58 10.01
CA GLN A 80 7.83 5.92 9.62
C GLN A 80 8.46 5.84 8.23
N ILE A 81 8.07 6.75 7.33
CA ILE A 81 8.66 6.89 6.01
C ILE A 81 9.92 7.76 6.15
N LEU A 82 11.05 7.27 5.68
CA LEU A 82 12.33 7.98 5.70
C LEU A 82 12.61 8.55 4.31
N TYR A 83 12.70 9.88 4.20
CA TYR A 83 13.12 10.56 2.99
C TYR A 83 14.60 10.97 3.16
N GLY A 84 15.49 10.39 2.35
CA GLY A 84 16.95 10.34 2.57
C GLY A 84 17.62 11.59 3.17
N ASN A 85 17.30 12.80 2.69
CA ASN A 85 17.89 14.07 3.16
C ASN A 85 16.85 15.19 3.35
N ALA A 86 15.56 14.85 3.42
CA ALA A 86 14.50 15.85 3.63
C ALA A 86 14.07 15.79 5.09
N ASP A 87 14.77 16.54 5.93
CA ASP A 87 14.28 16.92 7.26
C ASP A 87 12.89 17.57 7.06
N ASP A 88 11.94 17.21 7.93
CA ASP A 88 10.60 17.80 8.14
C ASP A 88 9.35 17.07 7.61
N MET A 89 9.45 15.99 6.83
CA MET A 89 8.25 15.18 6.52
C MET A 89 8.05 14.03 7.50
N GLU A 90 7.49 14.34 8.67
CA GLU A 90 7.02 13.36 9.65
C GLU A 90 5.80 12.58 9.13
N ARG A 91 6.04 11.65 8.20
CA ARG A 91 5.01 10.77 7.66
C ARG A 91 5.11 9.36 8.20
N CYS A 92 3.96 8.82 8.55
CA CYS A 92 3.79 7.41 8.86
C CYS A 92 2.92 6.75 7.80
N ALA A 93 3.21 5.48 7.53
CA ALA A 93 2.37 4.60 6.75
C ALA A 93 1.83 3.47 7.63
N VAL A 94 0.53 3.22 7.51
CA VAL A 94 -0.08 1.96 7.92
C VAL A 94 -0.18 1.10 6.66
N VAL A 95 0.45 -0.08 6.70
CA VAL A 95 0.36 -1.07 5.62
C VAL A 95 -0.39 -2.27 6.15
N SER A 96 -1.55 -2.57 5.57
CA SER A 96 -2.45 -3.63 6.03
C SER A 96 -2.73 -4.65 4.94
N HIS A 97 -3.23 -5.84 5.33
CA HIS A 97 -4.00 -6.65 4.39
C HIS A 97 -5.08 -5.80 3.73
N ILE A 98 -5.27 -6.01 2.42
CA ILE A 98 -6.31 -5.34 1.65
C ILE A 98 -7.47 -6.29 1.44
N GLU A 99 -8.68 -5.75 1.47
CA GLU A 99 -9.94 -6.45 1.30
C GLU A 99 -10.86 -5.59 0.42
N PHE A 100 -11.92 -6.18 -0.14
CA PHE A 100 -12.89 -5.42 -0.93
C PHE A 100 -13.50 -4.25 -0.14
N ALA A 101 -13.90 -4.49 1.11
CA ALA A 101 -14.45 -3.45 1.99
C ALA A 101 -13.45 -2.31 2.27
N TRP A 102 -12.13 -2.59 2.21
CA TRP A 102 -11.11 -1.56 2.34
C TRP A 102 -11.10 -0.66 1.10
N VAL A 103 -11.13 -1.25 -0.11
CA VAL A 103 -11.16 -0.49 -1.37
C VAL A 103 -12.44 0.33 -1.50
N GLU A 104 -13.60 -0.28 -1.22
CA GLU A 104 -14.89 0.42 -1.24
C GLU A 104 -14.88 1.66 -0.33
N LYS A 105 -14.32 1.52 0.88
CA LYS A 105 -14.30 2.61 1.88
C LYS A 105 -13.28 3.69 1.58
N PHE A 106 -12.07 3.33 1.16
CA PHE A 106 -10.95 4.26 1.06
C PHE A 106 -10.62 4.71 -0.36
N CYS A 107 -11.14 4.02 -1.38
CA CYS A 107 -10.95 4.34 -2.78
C CYS A 107 -12.31 4.28 -3.53
N PRO A 108 -13.29 5.10 -3.14
CA PRO A 108 -14.65 5.00 -3.66
C PRO A 108 -14.75 5.24 -5.17
N GLU A 109 -13.90 6.10 -5.74
CA GLU A 109 -13.85 6.33 -7.18
C GLU A 109 -13.37 5.08 -7.95
N LEU A 110 -12.34 4.39 -7.44
CA LEU A 110 -11.86 3.12 -8.00
C LEU A 110 -12.98 2.08 -7.98
N TRP A 111 -13.67 1.96 -6.83
CA TRP A 111 -14.77 1.03 -6.65
C TRP A 111 -15.93 1.31 -7.59
N HIS A 112 -16.33 2.58 -7.72
CA HIS A 112 -17.45 3.00 -8.55
C HIS A 112 -17.18 2.80 -10.05
N ASN A 113 -15.97 3.14 -10.51
CA ASN A 113 -15.60 3.02 -11.91
C ASN A 113 -15.29 1.57 -12.33
N HIS A 114 -14.91 0.73 -11.37
CA HIS A 114 -14.55 -0.66 -11.63
C HIS A 114 -15.22 -1.60 -10.61
N PRO A 115 -16.55 -1.70 -10.57
CA PRO A 115 -17.21 -2.54 -9.60
C PRO A 115 -16.90 -4.03 -9.86
N PRO A 116 -16.70 -4.88 -8.82
CA PRO A 116 -16.21 -6.25 -9.01
C PRO A 116 -17.06 -7.13 -9.94
N HIS A 117 -18.38 -6.90 -10.01
CA HIS A 117 -19.30 -7.68 -10.85
C HIS A 117 -19.06 -7.52 -12.36
N GLN A 118 -18.23 -6.55 -12.79
CA GLN A 118 -17.82 -6.39 -14.19
C GLN A 118 -16.66 -7.31 -14.60
N TYR A 119 -16.03 -7.99 -13.64
CA TYR A 119 -14.88 -8.86 -13.87
C TYR A 119 -15.27 -10.34 -13.76
N ASP A 120 -14.32 -11.22 -14.08
CA ASP A 120 -14.49 -12.66 -13.99
C ASP A 120 -14.83 -13.15 -12.56
N ALA A 121 -15.29 -14.40 -12.45
CA ALA A 121 -15.72 -14.97 -11.17
C ALA A 121 -14.60 -15.00 -10.10
N ALA A 122 -13.32 -15.11 -10.52
CA ALA A 122 -12.19 -15.07 -9.60
C ALA A 122 -12.01 -13.67 -9.01
N SER A 123 -12.14 -12.64 -9.84
CA SER A 123 -12.07 -11.22 -9.48
C SER A 123 -13.26 -10.78 -8.63
N GLN A 124 -14.39 -11.48 -8.67
CA GLN A 124 -15.52 -11.20 -7.78
C GLN A 124 -15.32 -11.73 -6.35
N THR A 125 -14.42 -12.70 -6.16
CA THR A 125 -14.24 -13.39 -4.87
C THR A 125 -12.87 -13.16 -4.24
N SER A 126 -11.93 -12.57 -4.98
CA SER A 126 -10.58 -12.33 -4.51
C SER A 126 -10.10 -10.93 -4.89
N ILE A 127 -9.76 -10.16 -3.86
CA ILE A 127 -9.22 -8.81 -4.00
C ILE A 127 -7.94 -8.76 -4.85
N THR A 128 -7.11 -9.80 -4.78
CA THR A 128 -5.88 -9.90 -5.58
C THR A 128 -6.20 -10.05 -7.08
N TYR A 129 -7.11 -10.95 -7.44
CA TYR A 129 -7.53 -11.13 -8.84
C TYR A 129 -8.20 -9.86 -9.37
N TYR A 130 -9.07 -9.25 -8.56
CA TYR A 130 -9.70 -7.97 -8.88
C TYR A 130 -8.70 -6.86 -9.19
N LEU A 131 -7.79 -6.56 -8.25
CA LEU A 131 -6.81 -5.49 -8.45
C LEU A 131 -5.87 -5.81 -9.62
N ASN A 132 -5.56 -7.08 -9.85
CA ASN A 132 -4.79 -7.47 -11.02
C ASN A 132 -5.53 -7.18 -12.34
N ALA A 133 -6.82 -7.52 -12.41
CA ALA A 133 -7.64 -7.27 -13.60
C ALA A 133 -7.84 -5.77 -13.86
N VAL A 134 -8.14 -5.00 -12.81
CA VAL A 134 -8.33 -3.54 -12.89
C VAL A 134 -7.07 -2.83 -13.41
N PHE A 135 -5.89 -3.24 -12.93
CA PHE A 135 -4.63 -2.57 -13.26
C PHE A 135 -3.78 -3.31 -14.32
N GLY A 136 -4.32 -4.34 -14.98
CA GLY A 136 -3.61 -5.09 -16.02
C GLY A 136 -2.34 -5.79 -15.54
N MET A 137 -2.29 -6.17 -14.26
CA MET A 137 -1.12 -6.79 -13.64
C MET A 137 -1.08 -8.29 -13.88
N LYS A 138 0.10 -8.81 -14.22
CA LYS A 138 0.35 -10.26 -14.33
C LYS A 138 0.75 -10.84 -12.97
N PHE A 139 0.42 -12.11 -12.75
CA PHE A 139 0.78 -12.89 -11.56
C PHE A 139 2.28 -12.99 -11.37
#